data_AF-A0A327V205-F1
#
_entry.id   AF-A0A327V205-F1
#
_cell.length_a   1.000
_cell.length_b   1.000
_cell.length_c   1.000
_cell.angle_alpha   90.00
_cell.angle_beta   90.00
_cell.angle_gamma   90.00
#
_symmetry.space_group_name_H-M   'P 1'
#
loop_
_entity.id
_entity.type
_entity.pdbx_description
1 polymer ?
#
loop_
_entity_poly.entity_id
_entity_poly.type
_entity_poly.pdbx_seq_one_letter_code
_entity_poly.pdbx_strand_id
1 'polypeptide(L)'
;MHACPRWRRPSGGWPRREGARGEERVIGDQYVTAETPPSGRRDRPHGPSHRRRRDLLLGALAGAALTAALVTLLQWPHTEVVHRARQPQTVSYGDAAPHYLGLKREHTVSGRESYRLMIGRDPGLGYGHLVQIDASLGAEGIADTEWTKTGVRVRFGTGHTLFVPASSFTYGR
;
A
#
# COMPACT_ATOMS: atom_id res chain seq x y z
N MET A 1 -13.55 -2.82 26.96
CA MET A 1 -12.47 -2.82 27.97
C MET A 1 -11.35 -3.72 27.47
N HIS A 2 -10.33 -3.16 26.82
CA HIS A 2 -9.18 -3.92 26.30
C HIS A 2 -7.93 -3.54 27.09
N ALA A 3 -7.32 -4.54 27.74
CA ALA A 3 -6.17 -4.37 28.61
C ALA A 3 -4.86 -4.24 27.80
N CYS A 4 -4.03 -3.26 28.15
CA CYS A 4 -2.69 -3.09 27.60
C CYS A 4 -1.70 -4.11 28.18
N PRO A 5 -0.80 -4.70 27.37
CA PRO A 5 0.27 -5.55 27.87
C PRO A 5 1.47 -4.72 28.38
N ARG A 6 1.91 -5.09 29.59
CA ARG A 6 3.02 -4.50 30.36
C ARG A 6 4.34 -5.14 29.94
N TRP A 7 5.21 -4.38 29.26
CA TRP A 7 6.55 -4.84 28.87
C TRP A 7 7.53 -4.77 30.05
N ARG A 8 8.15 -5.91 30.39
CA ARG A 8 9.27 -6.05 31.34
C ARG A 8 10.59 -5.69 30.64
N ARG A 9 11.41 -4.85 31.27
CA ARG A 9 12.81 -4.62 30.86
C ARG A 9 13.71 -5.77 31.35
N PRO A 10 14.66 -6.27 30.53
CA PRO A 10 15.71 -7.15 31.00
C PRO A 10 16.85 -6.34 31.62
N SER A 11 17.20 -6.71 32.86
CA SER A 11 18.37 -6.25 33.60
C SER A 11 19.59 -7.10 33.23
N GLY A 12 20.38 -6.64 32.26
CA GLY A 12 21.67 -7.25 31.90
C GLY A 12 22.82 -6.46 32.53
N GLY A 13 23.50 -7.07 33.52
CA GLY A 13 24.71 -6.55 34.13
C GLY A 13 25.94 -6.72 33.25
N TRP A 14 26.85 -5.76 33.29
CA TRP A 14 28.14 -5.80 32.60
C TRP A 14 29.20 -6.51 33.48
N PRO A 15 30.00 -7.44 32.94
CA PRO A 15 31.12 -8.02 33.69
C PRO A 15 32.30 -7.04 33.75
N ARG A 16 32.79 -6.87 34.98
CA ARG A 16 34.00 -6.14 35.39
C ARG A 16 35.23 -6.93 34.95
N ARG A 17 36.11 -6.36 34.10
CA ARG A 17 37.41 -6.96 33.78
C ARG A 17 38.42 -6.59 34.87
N GLU A 18 38.82 -7.59 35.64
CA GLU A 18 39.95 -7.56 36.57
C GLU A 18 41.28 -7.47 35.82
N GLY A 19 42.20 -6.70 36.40
CA GLY A 19 43.54 -6.51 35.88
C GLY A 19 44.43 -7.72 36.13
N ALA A 20 45.19 -8.10 35.10
CA ALA A 20 46.33 -8.99 35.24
C ALA A 20 47.57 -8.15 35.59
N ARG A 21 48.02 -8.35 36.82
CA ARG A 21 49.29 -7.92 37.41
C ARG A 21 50.40 -8.85 36.92
N GLY A 22 51.55 -8.25 36.61
CA GLY A 22 52.89 -8.78 36.91
C GLY A 22 53.44 -9.89 36.03
N GLU A 23 54.59 -9.64 35.40
CA GLU A 23 55.83 -10.36 35.73
C GLU A 23 57.01 -9.55 35.14
N GLU A 24 57.72 -8.83 35.99
CA GLU A 24 58.97 -8.13 35.64
C GLU A 24 60.11 -9.12 35.83
N ARG A 25 60.56 -9.74 34.74
CA ARG A 25 61.82 -10.52 34.73
C ARG A 25 62.97 -9.61 34.32
N VAL A 26 63.83 -9.33 35.29
CA VAL A 26 65.15 -8.74 35.07
C VAL A 26 66.11 -9.88 34.70
N ILE A 27 66.54 -9.93 33.43
CA ILE A 27 67.59 -10.83 32.95
C ILE A 27 68.60 -9.98 32.18
N GLY A 28 69.82 -9.91 32.73
CA GLY A 28 71.06 -9.81 31.97
C GLY A 28 71.46 -8.43 31.46
N ASP A 29 72.54 -7.91 32.06
CA ASP A 29 73.39 -6.87 31.48
C ASP A 29 73.88 -7.30 30.10
N GLN A 30 73.24 -6.78 29.06
CA GLN A 30 73.81 -6.69 27.72
C GLN A 30 73.81 -5.23 27.31
N TYR A 31 75.02 -4.66 27.19
CA TYR A 31 75.25 -3.41 26.49
C TYR A 31 74.97 -3.63 25.00
N VAL A 32 73.70 -3.49 24.63
CA VAL A 32 73.26 -3.39 23.24
C VAL A 32 73.59 -1.98 22.76
N THR A 33 74.51 -1.91 21.82
CA THR A 33 74.83 -0.74 21.00
C THR A 33 73.54 -0.07 20.53
N ALA A 34 73.38 1.22 20.86
CA ALA A 34 72.21 2.00 20.48
C ALA A 34 72.15 2.22 18.96
N GLU A 35 71.55 1.27 18.24
CA GLU A 35 71.04 1.52 16.90
C GLU A 35 69.80 2.41 17.02
N THR A 36 69.90 3.63 16.50
CA THR A 36 68.81 4.57 16.35
C THR A 36 67.62 3.84 15.69
N PRO A 37 66.47 3.68 16.38
CA PRO A 37 65.33 3.01 15.77
C PRO A 37 64.88 3.85 14.57
N PRO A 38 64.61 3.25 13.40
CA PRO A 38 63.90 3.95 12.36
C PRO A 38 62.59 4.44 13.00
N SER A 39 62.27 5.71 12.79
CA SER A 39 61.05 6.33 13.27
C SER A 39 59.85 5.54 12.77
N GLY A 40 59.44 4.56 13.58
CA GLY A 40 58.30 3.70 13.35
C GLY A 40 57.06 4.57 13.33
N ARG A 41 56.71 5.02 12.13
CA ARG A 41 55.44 5.65 11.81
C ARG A 41 54.37 4.70 12.33
N ARG A 42 53.83 5.01 13.52
CA ARG A 42 52.69 4.32 14.08
C ARG A 42 51.55 4.56 13.11
N ASP A 43 51.34 3.62 12.21
CA ASP A 43 50.11 3.52 11.44
C ASP A 43 48.98 3.37 12.45
N ARG A 44 48.38 4.51 12.80
CA ARG A 44 47.15 4.52 13.58
C ARG A 44 46.16 3.69 12.79
N PRO A 45 45.60 2.62 13.37
CA PRO A 45 44.58 1.84 12.70
C PRO A 45 43.50 2.84 12.29
N HIS A 46 43.31 3.00 10.99
CA HIS A 46 42.24 3.81 10.44
C HIS A 46 40.95 3.14 10.91
N GLY A 47 40.44 3.60 12.05
CA GLY A 47 39.14 3.19 12.56
C GLY A 47 38.13 3.36 11.43
N PRO A 48 37.24 2.38 11.21
CA PRO A 48 36.33 2.36 10.07
C PRO A 48 35.62 3.71 10.00
N SER A 49 35.91 4.46 8.94
CA SER A 49 35.58 5.87 8.83
C SER A 49 34.08 6.10 8.96
N HIS A 50 33.68 6.94 9.91
CA HIS A 50 32.28 7.34 10.16
C HIS A 50 31.53 7.78 8.89
N ARG A 51 32.26 8.24 7.86
CA ARG A 51 31.73 8.61 6.55
C ARG A 51 31.06 7.44 5.83
N ARG A 52 31.68 6.25 5.81
CA ARG A 52 31.09 5.06 5.13
C ARG A 52 29.76 4.63 5.75
N ARG A 53 29.62 4.75 7.07
CA ARG A 53 28.35 4.44 7.75
C ARG A 53 27.26 5.46 7.42
N ARG A 54 27.60 6.73 7.29
CA ARG A 54 26.65 7.79 6.91
C ARG A 54 26.14 7.60 5.49
N ASP A 55 27.01 7.28 4.56
CA ASP A 55 26.64 7.08 3.15
C ASP A 55 25.77 5.82 2.98
N LEU A 56 26.06 4.75 3.73
CA LEU A 56 25.21 3.56 3.79
C LEU A 56 23.82 3.85 4.38
N LEU A 57 23.74 4.63 5.45
CA LEU A 57 22.46 5.02 6.05
C LEU A 57 21.64 5.91 5.11
N LEU A 58 22.28 6.86 4.43
CA LEU A 58 21.62 7.71 3.44
C LEU A 58 21.12 6.88 2.26
N GLY A 59 21.92 5.95 1.75
CA GLY A 59 21.50 5.01 0.71
C GLY A 59 20.33 4.14 1.14
N ALA A 60 20.34 3.61 2.36
CA ALA A 60 19.25 2.82 2.92
C ALA A 60 17.96 3.63 3.06
N LEU A 61 18.05 4.87 3.56
CA LEU A 61 16.90 5.78 3.68
C LEU A 61 16.33 6.15 2.31
N ALA A 62 17.18 6.49 1.35
CA ALA A 62 16.76 6.80 -0.01
C ALA A 62 16.08 5.59 -0.68
N GLY A 63 16.65 4.39 -0.52
CA GLY A 63 16.07 3.15 -1.02
C GLY A 63 14.72 2.83 -0.38
N ALA A 64 14.60 3.01 0.94
CA ALA A 64 13.33 2.84 1.66
C ALA A 64 12.26 3.83 1.19
N ALA A 65 12.63 5.11 0.99
CA ALA A 65 11.72 6.14 0.50
C ALA A 65 11.23 5.85 -0.93
N LEU A 66 12.14 5.46 -1.84
CA LEU A 66 11.80 5.05 -3.20
C LEU A 66 10.87 3.84 -3.23
N THR A 67 11.16 2.84 -2.39
CA THR A 67 10.32 1.63 -2.29
C THR A 67 8.92 1.99 -1.77
N ALA A 68 8.83 2.82 -0.72
CA ALA A 68 7.55 3.27 -0.19
C ALA A 68 6.75 4.08 -1.21
N ALA A 69 7.41 4.98 -1.97
CA ALA A 69 6.76 5.74 -3.03
C ALA A 69 6.23 4.83 -4.14
N LEU A 70 7.02 3.84 -4.57
CA LEU A 70 6.61 2.87 -5.59
C LEU A 70 5.43 2.01 -5.14
N VAL A 71 5.48 1.49 -3.90
CA VAL A 71 4.36 0.72 -3.33
C VAL A 71 3.10 1.58 -3.23
N THR A 72 3.23 2.83 -2.82
CA THR A 72 2.10 3.76 -2.74
C THR A 72 1.49 4.03 -4.11
N LEU A 73 2.32 4.19 -5.14
CA LEU A 73 1.86 4.40 -6.50
C LEU A 73 1.15 3.15 -7.07
N LEU A 74 1.69 1.95 -6.81
CA LEU A 74 1.11 0.68 -7.25
C LEU A 74 -0.20 0.34 -6.52
N GLN A 75 -0.34 0.75 -5.26
CA GLN A 75 -1.57 0.54 -4.48
C GLN A 75 -2.54 1.72 -4.59
N TRP A 76 -2.28 2.69 -5.47
CA TRP A 76 -3.12 3.86 -5.59
C TRP A 76 -4.54 3.45 -6.00
N PRO A 77 -5.57 3.86 -5.25
CA PRO A 77 -6.93 3.45 -5.55
C PRO A 77 -7.34 4.01 -6.91
N HIS A 78 -7.79 3.13 -7.79
CA HIS A 78 -8.31 3.49 -9.10
C HIS A 78 -9.68 2.87 -9.32
N THR A 79 -10.46 3.54 -10.17
CA THR A 79 -11.83 3.16 -10.49
C THR A 79 -11.94 2.95 -11.99
N GLU A 80 -12.31 1.73 -12.39
CA GLU A 80 -12.50 1.34 -13.77
C GLU A 80 -13.98 1.13 -14.06
N VAL A 81 -14.44 1.51 -15.25
CA VAL A 81 -15.79 1.18 -15.73
C VAL A 81 -15.72 -0.11 -16.53
N VAL A 82 -16.16 -1.21 -15.92
CA VAL A 82 -16.08 -2.56 -16.52
C VAL A 82 -17.27 -2.89 -17.42
N HIS A 83 -18.39 -2.19 -17.26
CA HIS A 83 -19.55 -2.30 -18.14
C HIS A 83 -20.25 -0.97 -18.29
N ARG A 84 -20.79 -0.71 -19.49
CA ARG A 84 -21.63 0.45 -19.76
C ARG A 84 -22.78 0.07 -20.68
N ALA A 85 -23.99 0.43 -20.29
CA ALA A 85 -25.20 0.29 -21.08
C ALA A 85 -25.94 1.63 -21.16
N ARG A 86 -26.46 1.96 -22.34
CA ARG A 86 -27.26 3.17 -22.56
C ARG A 86 -28.73 2.78 -22.67
N GLN A 87 -29.60 3.59 -22.09
CA GLN A 87 -31.05 3.48 -22.29
C GLN A 87 -31.39 3.56 -23.79
N PRO A 88 -32.17 2.60 -24.33
CA PRO A 88 -32.63 2.65 -25.70
C PRO A 88 -33.65 3.77 -25.90
N GLN A 89 -33.71 4.33 -27.11
CA GLN A 89 -34.63 5.44 -27.44
C GLN A 89 -36.11 5.05 -27.34
N THR A 90 -36.42 3.75 -27.34
CA THR A 90 -37.78 3.22 -27.20
C THR A 90 -38.34 3.32 -25.78
N VAL A 91 -37.47 3.50 -24.79
CA VAL A 91 -37.83 3.72 -23.39
C VAL A 91 -37.61 5.19 -23.08
N SER A 92 -38.59 5.82 -22.44
CA SER A 92 -38.46 7.18 -21.92
C SER A 92 -39.03 7.23 -20.52
N TYR A 93 -38.33 7.93 -19.63
CA TYR A 93 -38.76 8.18 -18.26
C TYR A 93 -39.36 9.58 -18.14
N GLY A 94 -40.03 9.86 -17.03
CA GLY A 94 -40.79 11.10 -16.86
C GLY A 94 -39.96 12.38 -16.81
N ASP A 95 -38.63 12.30 -16.73
CA ASP A 95 -37.70 13.44 -16.83
C ASP A 95 -37.15 13.65 -18.25
N ALA A 96 -37.59 12.84 -19.23
CA ALA A 96 -37.25 12.93 -20.65
C ALA A 96 -35.75 12.96 -20.98
N ALA A 97 -34.90 12.52 -20.05
CA ALA A 97 -33.45 12.48 -20.22
C ALA A 97 -32.97 11.05 -20.55
N PRO A 98 -31.92 10.90 -21.39
CA PRO A 98 -31.29 9.60 -21.57
C PRO A 98 -30.55 9.19 -20.28
N HIS A 99 -30.72 7.94 -19.87
CA HIS A 99 -30.00 7.37 -18.75
C HIS A 99 -28.92 6.40 -19.20
N TYR A 100 -27.93 6.25 -18.33
CA TYR A 100 -26.79 5.39 -18.48
C TYR A 100 -26.68 4.52 -17.25
N LEU A 101 -26.33 3.27 -17.49
CA LEU A 101 -25.99 2.30 -16.46
C LEU A 101 -24.52 1.95 -16.65
N GLY A 102 -23.77 1.84 -15.56
CA GLY A 102 -22.46 1.26 -15.61
C GLY A 102 -22.07 0.54 -14.35
N LEU A 103 -21.29 -0.51 -14.53
CA LEU A 103 -20.64 -1.23 -13.44
C LEU A 103 -19.22 -0.68 -13.30
N LYS A 104 -18.89 -0.21 -12.11
CA LYS A 104 -17.56 0.25 -11.75
C LYS A 104 -16.88 -0.77 -10.85
N ARG A 105 -15.60 -1.01 -11.10
CA ARG A 105 -14.70 -1.77 -10.25
C ARG A 105 -13.76 -0.78 -9.57
N GLU A 106 -13.71 -0.83 -8.25
CA GLU A 106 -12.81 0.00 -7.44
C GLU A 106 -11.76 -0.88 -6.78
N HIS A 107 -10.49 -0.58 -7.05
CA HIS A 107 -9.36 -1.19 -6.37
C HIS A 107 -9.00 -0.36 -5.13
N THR A 108 -8.95 -1.01 -3.97
CA THR A 108 -8.54 -0.36 -2.72
C THR A 108 -7.06 -0.63 -2.42
N VAL A 109 -6.45 0.21 -1.60
CA VAL A 109 -5.06 0.05 -1.11
C VAL A 109 -4.84 -1.32 -0.45
N SER A 110 -5.90 -1.89 0.14
CA SER A 110 -5.86 -3.23 0.77
C SER A 110 -5.80 -4.40 -0.22
N GLY A 111 -5.86 -4.14 -1.52
CA GLY A 111 -5.99 -5.15 -2.57
C GLY A 111 -7.39 -5.73 -2.71
N ARG A 112 -8.36 -5.28 -1.89
CA ARG A 112 -9.77 -5.65 -2.04
C ARG A 112 -10.41 -4.89 -3.19
N GLU A 113 -11.27 -5.60 -3.89
CA GLU A 113 -12.08 -5.06 -4.97
C GLU A 113 -13.50 -4.83 -4.47
N SER A 114 -14.10 -3.74 -4.90
CA SER A 114 -15.51 -3.48 -4.68
C SER A 114 -16.19 -3.08 -5.99
N TYR A 115 -17.44 -3.52 -6.15
CA TYR A 115 -18.20 -3.29 -7.36
C TYR A 115 -19.39 -2.38 -7.06
N ARG A 116 -19.59 -1.39 -7.92
CA ARG A 116 -20.66 -0.41 -7.77
C ARG A 116 -21.40 -0.26 -9.08
N LEU A 117 -22.69 -0.51 -9.05
CA LEU A 117 -23.57 -0.21 -10.16
C LEU A 117 -24.04 1.23 -10.02
N MET A 118 -23.86 2.02 -11.06
CA MET A 118 -24.30 3.41 -11.11
C MET A 118 -25.30 3.59 -12.24
N ILE A 119 -26.44 4.22 -11.95
CA ILE A 119 -27.50 4.50 -12.91
C ILE A 119 -27.88 5.97 -12.81
N GLY A 120 -27.84 6.70 -13.92
CA GLY A 120 -28.16 8.13 -13.89
C GLY A 120 -28.09 8.79 -15.26
N ARG A 121 -28.26 10.11 -15.28
CA ARG A 121 -28.24 10.92 -16.52
C ARG A 121 -26.84 11.23 -17.02
N ASP A 122 -25.83 11.12 -16.15
CA ASP A 122 -24.46 11.46 -16.49
C ASP A 122 -23.82 10.34 -17.33
N PRO A 123 -23.43 10.58 -18.60
CA PRO A 123 -22.72 9.61 -19.40
C PRO A 123 -21.34 9.25 -18.81
N GLY A 124 -20.74 10.15 -18.02
CA GLY A 124 -19.50 9.91 -17.28
C GLY A 124 -19.66 8.95 -16.11
N LEU A 125 -20.91 8.62 -15.72
CA LEU A 125 -21.23 7.84 -14.52
C LEU A 125 -20.60 8.44 -13.26
N GLY A 126 -20.37 9.75 -13.19
CA GLY A 126 -19.88 10.44 -11.99
C GLY A 126 -21.00 10.73 -10.99
N TYR A 127 -22.25 10.75 -11.46
CA TYR A 127 -23.42 11.05 -10.65
C TYR A 127 -24.64 10.18 -11.03
N GLY A 128 -25.41 9.79 -10.01
CA GLY A 128 -26.65 9.03 -10.14
C GLY A 128 -26.89 8.12 -8.94
N HIS A 129 -27.85 7.23 -9.08
CA HIS A 129 -28.18 6.21 -8.11
C HIS A 129 -27.08 5.15 -8.04
N LEU A 130 -26.57 4.91 -6.84
CA LEU A 130 -25.48 3.97 -6.57
C LEU A 130 -26.01 2.74 -5.83
N VAL A 131 -25.73 1.56 -6.39
CA VAL A 131 -26.00 0.27 -5.75
C VAL A 131 -24.68 -0.46 -5.53
N GLN A 132 -24.39 -0.85 -4.30
CA GLN A 132 -23.24 -1.71 -4.01
C GLN A 132 -23.54 -3.14 -4.45
N ILE A 133 -22.60 -3.71 -5.20
CA ILE A 133 -22.69 -5.08 -5.70
C ILE A 133 -21.67 -5.93 -4.95
N ASP A 134 -22.09 -7.13 -4.56
CA ASP A 134 -21.18 -8.10 -3.97
C ASP A 134 -20.01 -8.40 -4.92
N ALA A 135 -18.81 -8.57 -4.36
CA ALA A 135 -17.60 -8.78 -5.16
C ALA A 135 -17.69 -10.03 -6.05
N SER A 136 -18.33 -11.11 -5.58
CA SER A 136 -18.50 -12.34 -6.35
C SER A 136 -19.45 -12.15 -7.54
N LEU A 137 -20.49 -11.33 -7.41
CA LEU A 137 -21.42 -11.01 -8.49
C LEU A 137 -20.80 -10.06 -9.50
N GLY A 138 -20.11 -9.02 -9.01
CA GLY A 138 -19.51 -7.99 -9.84
C GLY A 138 -18.31 -8.49 -10.66
N ALA A 139 -17.54 -9.45 -10.13
CA ALA A 139 -16.39 -10.04 -10.82
C ALA A 139 -16.75 -10.74 -12.13
N GLU A 140 -17.90 -11.41 -12.20
CA GLU A 140 -18.42 -12.05 -13.41
C GLU A 140 -19.06 -11.05 -14.39
N GLY A 141 -19.16 -9.78 -14.00
CA GLY A 141 -19.69 -8.71 -14.83
C GLY A 141 -21.18 -8.81 -15.14
N ILE A 142 -21.63 -7.95 -16.05
CA ILE A 142 -23.02 -7.89 -16.51
C ILE A 142 -23.12 -8.66 -17.83
N ALA A 143 -24.00 -9.66 -17.86
CA ALA A 143 -24.31 -10.45 -19.04
C ALA A 143 -25.34 -9.74 -19.93
N ASP A 144 -26.33 -9.07 -19.34
CA ASP A 144 -27.39 -8.39 -20.08
C ASP A 144 -28.06 -7.28 -19.27
N THR A 145 -28.61 -6.29 -19.98
CA THR A 145 -29.32 -5.15 -19.39
C THR A 145 -30.61 -4.87 -20.15
N GLU A 146 -31.73 -4.98 -19.46
CA GLU A 146 -33.06 -4.72 -20.02
C GLU A 146 -33.64 -3.44 -19.41
N TRP A 147 -33.87 -2.44 -20.25
CA TRP A 147 -34.51 -1.18 -19.88
C TRP A 147 -36.02 -1.28 -20.10
N THR A 148 -36.80 -0.87 -19.12
CA THR A 148 -38.26 -0.85 -19.18
C THR A 148 -38.79 0.49 -18.66
N LYS A 149 -40.08 0.77 -18.86
CA LYS A 149 -40.70 2.00 -18.32
C LYS A 149 -40.67 2.08 -16.79
N THR A 150 -40.58 0.94 -16.09
CA THR A 150 -40.61 0.88 -14.63
C THR A 150 -39.23 0.86 -13.99
N GLY A 151 -38.16 0.67 -14.78
CA GLY A 151 -36.79 0.58 -14.29
C GLY A 151 -35.89 -0.25 -15.18
N VAL A 152 -34.76 -0.68 -14.61
CA VAL A 152 -33.74 -1.46 -15.32
C VAL A 152 -33.54 -2.80 -14.63
N ARG A 153 -33.52 -3.87 -15.43
CA ARG A 153 -33.18 -5.21 -14.99
C ARG A 153 -31.78 -5.55 -15.48
N VAL A 154 -30.91 -5.95 -14.57
CA VAL A 154 -29.51 -6.28 -14.81
C VAL A 154 -29.32 -7.74 -14.52
N ARG A 155 -28.85 -8.50 -15.51
CA ARG A 155 -28.49 -9.91 -15.36
C ARG A 155 -26.97 -10.03 -15.32
N PHE A 156 -26.45 -10.59 -14.24
CA PHE A 156 -25.02 -10.83 -14.06
C PHE A 156 -24.56 -12.10 -14.79
N GLY A 157 -23.25 -12.22 -15.03
CA GLY A 157 -22.64 -13.44 -15.58
C GLY A 157 -22.95 -14.70 -14.76
N THR A 158 -23.12 -14.55 -13.44
CA THR A 158 -23.55 -15.62 -12.52
C THR A 158 -24.99 -16.09 -12.70
N GLY A 159 -25.81 -15.40 -13.52
CA GLY A 159 -27.24 -15.65 -13.67
C GLY A 159 -28.14 -14.92 -12.67
N HIS A 160 -27.57 -14.27 -11.65
CA HIS A 160 -28.34 -13.43 -10.73
C HIS A 160 -28.93 -12.22 -11.46
N THR A 161 -30.11 -11.79 -11.01
CA THR A 161 -30.80 -10.65 -11.59
C THR A 161 -31.11 -9.61 -10.52
N LEU A 162 -30.73 -8.36 -10.80
CA LEU A 162 -31.06 -7.19 -10.00
C LEU A 162 -32.05 -6.33 -10.76
N PHE A 163 -33.10 -5.87 -10.09
CA PHE A 163 -34.02 -4.87 -10.64
C PHE A 163 -33.87 -3.56 -9.87
N VAL A 164 -33.63 -2.47 -10.59
CA VAL A 164 -33.58 -1.12 -10.04
C VAL A 164 -34.76 -0.32 -10.59
N PRO A 165 -35.70 0.14 -9.74
CA PRO A 165 -36.87 0.87 -10.21
C PRO A 165 -36.49 2.27 -10.68
N ALA A 166 -37.21 2.77 -11.69
CA ALA A 166 -36.97 4.09 -12.29
C ALA A 166 -37.08 5.23 -11.27
N SER A 167 -37.97 5.11 -10.28
CA SER A 167 -38.13 6.08 -9.21
C SER A 167 -36.86 6.29 -8.35
N SER A 168 -35.90 5.36 -8.40
CA SER A 168 -34.66 5.45 -7.64
C SER A 168 -33.58 6.31 -8.32
N PHE A 169 -33.63 6.48 -9.64
CA PHE A 169 -32.57 7.16 -10.40
C PHE A 169 -33.05 8.31 -11.30
N THR A 170 -34.37 8.45 -11.46
CA THR A 170 -34.96 9.57 -12.21
C THR A 170 -35.04 10.82 -11.34
N TYR A 171 -35.13 11.99 -11.99
CA TYR A 171 -35.26 13.29 -11.31
C TYR A 171 -34.07 13.66 -10.39
N GLY A 172 -32.90 13.07 -10.61
CA GLY A 172 -31.66 13.39 -9.88
C GLY A 172 -31.54 12.71 -8.52
N ARG A 173 -32.05 11.48 -8.38
CA ARG A 173 -31.89 10.62 -7.20
C ARG A 173 -30.86 9.51 -7.43
#